data_AF-A0A2Z4G6Y9-F1
#
_entry.id   AF-A0A2Z4G6Y9-F1
#
_cell.length_a   1.000
_cell.length_b   1.000
_cell.length_c   1.000
_cell.angle_alpha   90.00
_cell.angle_beta   90.00
_cell.angle_gamma   90.00
#
_symmetry.space_group_name_H-M   'P 1'
#
loop_
_entity.id
_entity.type
_entity.pdbx_description
1 polymer ?
#
loop_
_entity_poly.entity_id
_entity_poly.type
_entity_poly.pdbx_seq_one_letter_code
_entity_poly.pdbx_strand_id
1 'polypeptide(L)'
;MNKTILLFLALATMFSCQKEAPTEIMVIGAMHKPEPNFNADILFNILEEVKPDLILLELDSAKFTADFNLKEVRENELEASDRYQKEYPATLLRPYEFEGRNEYRINAGSRPTDGFTTKLLDSLNKANLLTPSEAEIVNKYQALLEPLIVLAAKSPENFSNPTTDSICAERQYYQYQMLRKITDVREEFATRFHTKPNGEKISYRDGYKLAGDFWDLRNQTMAKKYHESS
;
A
#
# COMPACT_ATOMS: atom_id res chain seq x y z
N MET A 1 -48.34 17.90 -34.36
CA MET A 1 -47.31 16.87 -34.09
C MET A 1 -47.97 15.51 -34.22
N ASN A 2 -47.45 14.63 -35.10
CA ASN A 2 -48.13 13.38 -35.46
C ASN A 2 -48.18 12.44 -34.23
N LYS A 3 -49.33 11.83 -33.93
CA LYS A 3 -49.50 10.95 -32.73
C LYS A 3 -48.46 9.82 -32.67
N THR A 4 -47.98 9.39 -33.84
CA THR A 4 -46.91 8.40 -34.01
C THR A 4 -45.56 8.88 -33.47
N ILE A 5 -45.25 10.18 -33.60
CA ILE A 5 -43.99 10.77 -33.12
C ILE A 5 -44.00 10.86 -31.59
N LEU A 6 -45.14 11.21 -30.98
CA LEU A 6 -45.29 11.19 -29.51
C LEU A 6 -45.12 9.76 -28.95
N LEU A 7 -45.67 8.77 -29.64
CA LEU A 7 -45.60 7.37 -29.22
C LEU A 7 -44.15 6.84 -29.31
N PHE A 8 -43.42 7.20 -30.35
CA PHE A 8 -42.00 6.87 -30.49
C PHE A 8 -41.13 7.56 -29.43
N LEU A 9 -41.40 8.83 -29.10
CA LEU A 9 -40.69 9.54 -28.03
C LEU A 9 -40.96 8.90 -26.65
N ALA A 10 -42.21 8.52 -26.38
CA ALA A 10 -42.57 7.86 -25.12
C ALA A 10 -41.95 6.45 -25.00
N LEU A 11 -41.88 5.69 -26.09
CA LEU A 11 -41.16 4.40 -26.09
C LEU A 11 -39.66 4.58 -25.88
N ALA A 12 -39.03 5.58 -26.53
CA ALA A 12 -37.61 5.85 -26.36
C ALA A 12 -37.23 6.21 -24.91
N THR A 13 -38.10 6.93 -24.20
CA THR A 13 -37.88 7.24 -22.78
C THR A 13 -38.01 6.03 -21.84
N MET A 14 -38.79 5.01 -22.20
CA MET A 14 -38.93 3.80 -21.37
C MET A 14 -37.80 2.79 -21.56
N PHE A 15 -37.09 2.82 -22.70
CA PHE A 15 -35.89 2.01 -22.92
C PHE A 15 -34.60 2.66 -22.38
N SER A 16 -34.64 3.92 -21.95
CA SER A 16 -33.46 4.65 -21.46
C SER A 16 -33.20 4.47 -19.95
N CYS A 17 -33.97 3.62 -19.25
CA CYS A 17 -33.71 3.29 -17.86
C CYS A 17 -32.60 2.22 -17.79
N GLN A 18 -31.38 2.60 -18.17
CA GLN A 18 -30.19 1.80 -17.89
C GLN A 18 -29.98 1.83 -16.38
N LYS A 19 -30.20 0.70 -15.71
CA LYS A 19 -29.68 0.53 -14.34
C LYS A 19 -28.15 0.56 -14.46
N GLU A 20 -27.52 1.58 -13.93
CA GLU A 20 -26.06 1.63 -13.80
C GLU A 20 -25.60 0.35 -13.10
N ALA A 21 -24.65 -0.35 -13.71
CA ALA A 21 -24.03 -1.50 -13.07
C ALA A 21 -23.32 -1.03 -11.80
N PRO A 22 -23.31 -1.83 -10.72
CA PRO A 22 -22.58 -1.47 -9.52
C PRO A 22 -21.10 -1.28 -9.85
N THR A 23 -20.48 -0.22 -9.33
CA THR A 23 -19.04 0.00 -9.45
C THR A 23 -18.29 -1.17 -8.83
N GLU A 24 -17.42 -1.81 -9.62
CA GLU A 24 -16.52 -2.86 -9.15
C GLU A 24 -15.18 -2.23 -8.77
N ILE A 25 -14.65 -2.60 -7.60
CA ILE A 25 -13.35 -2.15 -7.12
C ILE A 25 -12.45 -3.36 -7.00
N MET A 26 -11.32 -3.32 -7.71
CA MET A 26 -10.29 -4.34 -7.64
C MET A 26 -9.02 -3.76 -7.02
N VAL A 27 -8.45 -4.48 -6.05
CA VAL A 27 -7.16 -4.13 -5.44
C VAL A 27 -6.11 -5.08 -6.00
N ILE A 28 -5.12 -4.55 -6.71
CA ILE A 28 -4.04 -5.33 -7.30
C ILE A 28 -2.76 -5.05 -6.51
N GLY A 29 -2.24 -6.09 -5.84
CA GLY A 29 -0.91 -6.04 -5.23
C GLY A 29 0.17 -6.15 -6.29
N ALA A 30 1.21 -5.32 -6.20
CA ALA A 30 2.32 -5.30 -7.15
C ALA A 30 3.68 -5.49 -6.47
N MET A 31 4.61 -6.11 -7.19
CA MET A 31 6.03 -6.07 -6.87
C MET A 31 6.67 -4.93 -7.67
N HIS A 32 7.33 -3.98 -7.01
CA HIS A 32 7.94 -2.84 -7.70
C HIS A 32 9.00 -3.24 -8.75
N LYS A 33 9.75 -4.31 -8.47
CA LYS A 33 10.84 -4.78 -9.32
C LYS A 33 10.43 -6.00 -10.13
N PRO A 34 10.88 -6.12 -11.39
CA PRO A 34 10.57 -7.27 -12.22
C PRO A 34 11.25 -8.53 -11.69
N GLU A 35 10.49 -9.62 -11.66
CA GLU A 35 10.91 -10.99 -11.41
C GLU A 35 10.33 -11.90 -12.50
N PRO A 36 10.90 -13.12 -12.71
CA PRO A 36 10.39 -14.04 -13.73
C PRO A 36 8.90 -14.39 -13.58
N ASN A 37 8.39 -14.42 -12.33
CA ASN A 37 7.01 -14.74 -12.00
C ASN A 37 6.12 -13.50 -11.78
N PHE A 38 6.67 -12.29 -11.82
CA PHE A 38 5.91 -11.04 -11.67
C PHE A 38 6.63 -9.85 -12.31
N ASN A 39 6.07 -9.27 -13.36
CA ASN A 39 6.65 -8.13 -14.08
C ASN A 39 5.55 -7.27 -14.75
N ALA A 40 5.97 -6.17 -15.39
CA ALA A 40 5.05 -5.24 -16.07
C ALA A 40 4.18 -5.90 -17.14
N ASP A 41 4.67 -6.90 -17.88
CA ASP A 41 3.86 -7.59 -18.90
C ASP A 41 2.75 -8.42 -18.26
N ILE A 42 3.04 -9.10 -17.15
CA ILE A 42 2.03 -9.87 -16.40
C ILE A 42 0.96 -8.91 -15.85
N LEU A 43 1.36 -7.80 -15.25
CA LEU A 43 0.43 -6.79 -14.77
C LEU A 43 -0.41 -6.17 -15.90
N PHE A 44 0.20 -5.87 -17.04
CA PHE A 44 -0.49 -5.36 -18.21
C PHE A 44 -1.56 -6.34 -18.69
N ASN A 45 -1.25 -7.63 -18.76
CA ASN A 45 -2.22 -8.66 -19.14
C ASN A 45 -3.38 -8.79 -18.15
N ILE A 46 -3.13 -8.57 -16.86
CA ILE A 46 -4.21 -8.50 -15.85
C ILE A 46 -5.12 -7.29 -16.14
N LEU A 47 -4.54 -6.13 -16.46
CA LEU A 47 -5.32 -4.93 -16.82
C LEU A 47 -6.15 -5.15 -18.10
N GLU A 48 -5.61 -5.87 -19.09
CA GLU A 48 -6.31 -6.28 -20.32
C GLU A 48 -7.54 -7.17 -20.05
N GLU A 49 -7.45 -8.03 -19.04
CA GLU A 49 -8.55 -8.89 -18.63
C GLU A 49 -9.63 -8.10 -17.87
N VAL A 50 -9.21 -7.24 -16.93
CA VAL A 50 -10.10 -6.48 -16.05
C VAL A 50 -10.78 -5.32 -16.78
N LYS A 51 -10.08 -4.67 -17.71
CA LYS A 51 -10.52 -3.50 -18.48
C LYS A 51 -10.99 -2.31 -17.63
N PRO A 52 -10.12 -1.77 -16.74
CA PRO A 52 -10.52 -0.69 -15.85
C PRO A 52 -10.76 0.65 -16.58
N ASP A 53 -11.85 1.32 -16.23
CA ASP A 53 -12.10 2.72 -16.61
C ASP A 53 -11.22 3.71 -15.83
N LEU A 54 -10.80 3.33 -14.62
CA LEU A 54 -9.98 4.14 -13.71
C LEU A 54 -8.94 3.26 -13.01
N ILE A 55 -7.69 3.70 -13.05
CA ILE A 55 -6.57 3.11 -12.32
C ILE A 55 -6.08 4.12 -11.27
N LEU A 56 -6.08 3.70 -10.01
CA LEU A 56 -5.61 4.48 -8.87
C LEU A 56 -4.29 3.89 -8.37
N LEU A 57 -3.22 4.67 -8.44
CA LEU A 57 -1.87 4.24 -8.05
C LEU A 57 -1.52 4.74 -6.65
N GLU A 58 -0.94 3.89 -5.79
CA GLU A 58 -0.36 4.29 -4.49
C GLU A 58 0.91 5.13 -4.70
N LEU A 59 0.71 6.34 -5.24
CA LEU A 59 1.75 7.25 -5.69
C LEU A 59 1.32 8.69 -5.45
N ASP A 60 2.26 9.50 -4.95
CA ASP A 60 2.07 10.92 -4.65
C ASP A 60 1.73 11.73 -5.91
N SER A 61 0.83 12.71 -5.80
CA SER A 61 0.42 13.56 -6.92
C SER A 61 1.58 14.30 -7.58
N ALA A 62 2.66 14.60 -6.85
CA ALA A 62 3.87 15.22 -7.40
C ALA A 62 4.55 14.37 -8.47
N LYS A 63 4.24 13.06 -8.56
CA LYS A 63 4.73 12.15 -9.60
C LYS A 63 3.95 12.21 -10.90
N PHE A 64 2.85 12.97 -10.93
CA PHE A 64 2.02 13.18 -12.12
C PHE A 64 2.23 14.58 -12.69
N THR A 65 2.05 14.72 -14.00
CA THR A 65 1.84 16.01 -14.67
C THR A 65 0.45 16.57 -14.35
N ALA A 66 0.19 17.83 -14.72
CA ALA A 66 -1.13 18.45 -14.52
C ALA A 66 -2.25 17.69 -15.27
N ASP A 67 -1.90 17.01 -16.37
CA ASP A 67 -2.82 16.20 -17.17
C ASP A 67 -2.87 14.73 -16.72
N PHE A 68 -2.36 14.42 -15.52
CA PHE A 68 -2.32 13.07 -14.94
C PHE A 68 -1.54 12.02 -15.73
N ASN A 69 -0.50 12.42 -16.45
CA ASN A 69 0.50 11.50 -17.00
C ASN A 69 1.62 11.26 -15.97
N LEU A 70 2.19 10.06 -15.95
CA LEU A 70 3.33 9.74 -15.09
C LEU A 70 4.59 10.50 -15.55
N LYS A 71 5.30 11.15 -14.62
CA LYS A 71 6.57 11.84 -14.91
C LYS A 71 7.74 10.88 -15.08
N GLU A 72 7.71 9.76 -14.36
CA GLU A 72 8.72 8.71 -14.41
C GLU A 72 8.03 7.34 -14.37
N VAL A 73 8.53 6.41 -15.19
CA VAL A 73 8.00 5.05 -15.34
C VAL A 73 9.16 4.08 -15.16
N ARG A 74 9.23 3.42 -14.00
CA ARG A 74 10.36 2.53 -13.64
C ARG A 74 9.97 1.28 -12.87
N GLU A 75 8.79 1.25 -12.28
CA GLU A 75 8.29 0.14 -11.46
C GLU A 75 7.21 -0.60 -12.25
N ASN A 76 7.04 -1.90 -11.99
CA ASN A 76 6.16 -2.76 -12.79
C ASN A 76 4.74 -2.19 -12.94
N GLU A 77 4.16 -1.71 -11.85
CA GLU A 77 2.82 -1.13 -11.81
C GLU A 77 2.71 0.19 -12.58
N LEU A 78 3.77 0.99 -12.58
CA LEU A 78 3.81 2.26 -13.32
C LEU A 78 3.93 1.98 -14.82
N GLU A 79 4.78 1.03 -15.19
CA GLU A 79 4.96 0.63 -16.60
C GLU A 79 3.72 0.00 -17.18
N ALA A 80 3.11 -0.96 -16.47
CA ALA A 80 1.86 -1.59 -16.90
C ALA A 80 0.73 -0.56 -17.06
N SER A 81 0.57 0.34 -16.08
CA SER A 81 -0.50 1.35 -16.10
C SER A 81 -0.30 2.41 -17.18
N ASP A 82 0.94 2.88 -17.38
CA ASP A 82 1.29 3.82 -18.44
C ASP A 82 1.05 3.21 -19.84
N ARG A 83 1.47 1.95 -20.02
CA ARG A 83 1.19 1.20 -21.27
C ARG A 83 -0.30 1.05 -21.50
N TYR A 84 -1.04 0.64 -20.48
CA TYR A 84 -2.49 0.46 -20.57
C TYR A 84 -3.21 1.76 -20.92
N GLN A 85 -2.90 2.88 -20.26
CA GLN A 85 -3.49 4.18 -20.58
C GLN A 85 -3.16 4.64 -22.00
N LYS A 86 -1.96 4.34 -22.52
CA LYS A 86 -1.60 4.67 -23.91
C LYS A 86 -2.38 3.85 -24.93
N GLU A 87 -2.65 2.59 -24.64
CA GLU A 87 -3.44 1.71 -25.49
C GLU A 87 -4.95 2.00 -25.40
N TYR A 88 -5.41 2.41 -24.21
CA TYR A 88 -6.79 2.79 -23.91
C TYR A 88 -6.86 4.21 -23.34
N PRO A 89 -6.79 5.26 -24.19
CA PRO A 89 -6.76 6.65 -23.73
C PRO A 89 -7.99 7.13 -22.96
N ALA A 90 -9.08 6.36 -22.99
CA ALA A 90 -10.28 6.63 -22.20
C ALA A 90 -10.09 6.28 -20.71
N THR A 91 -9.16 5.37 -20.39
CA THR A 91 -8.86 4.97 -19.01
C THR A 91 -8.17 6.11 -18.27
N LEU A 92 -8.72 6.45 -17.10
CA LEU A 92 -8.17 7.48 -16.25
C LEU A 92 -7.08 6.92 -15.36
N LEU A 93 -5.94 7.59 -15.28
CA LEU A 93 -4.89 7.30 -14.30
C LEU A 93 -4.87 8.39 -13.24
N ARG A 94 -4.89 8.04 -11.95
CA ARG A 94 -4.95 9.03 -10.85
C ARG A 94 -4.05 8.64 -9.67
N PRO A 95 -3.43 9.62 -8.98
CA PRO A 95 -2.74 9.38 -7.72
C PRO A 95 -3.74 8.99 -6.62
N TYR A 96 -3.33 8.08 -5.75
CA TYR A 96 -4.08 7.65 -4.58
C TYR A 96 -3.14 7.38 -3.41
N GLU A 97 -2.77 8.43 -2.68
CA GLU A 97 -1.80 8.34 -1.58
C GLU A 97 -2.06 9.40 -0.49
N PHE A 98 -1.43 9.19 0.66
CA PHE A 98 -1.15 10.23 1.65
C PHE A 98 -0.07 11.18 1.09
N GLU A 99 -0.50 12.34 0.56
CA GLU A 99 0.40 13.34 -0.03
C GLU A 99 1.53 13.75 0.93
N GLY A 100 2.76 13.75 0.43
CA GLY A 100 3.96 14.04 1.22
C GLY A 100 4.29 12.99 2.27
N ARG A 101 3.77 11.74 2.15
CA ARG A 101 4.00 10.64 3.11
C ARG A 101 5.46 10.49 3.49
N ASN A 102 6.35 10.46 2.49
CA ASN A 102 7.75 10.16 2.72
C ASN A 102 8.42 11.29 3.50
N GLU A 103 8.18 12.53 3.10
CA GLU A 103 8.68 13.73 3.76
C GLU A 103 8.13 13.83 5.19
N TYR A 104 6.83 13.57 5.38
CA TYR A 104 6.20 13.51 6.69
C TYR A 104 6.92 12.53 7.63
N ARG A 105 7.14 11.29 7.19
CA ARG A 105 7.79 10.26 8.03
C ARG A 105 9.27 10.57 8.29
N ILE A 106 9.97 11.20 7.33
CA ILE A 106 11.37 11.64 7.51
C ILE A 106 11.44 12.79 8.52
N ASN A 107 10.58 13.80 8.37
CA ASN A 107 10.55 14.98 9.24
C ASN A 107 10.12 14.64 10.67
N ALA A 108 9.17 13.71 10.82
CA ALA A 108 8.78 13.16 12.13
C ALA A 108 9.86 12.25 12.73
N GLY A 109 10.80 11.77 11.93
CA GLY A 109 11.84 10.82 12.32
C GLY A 109 11.36 9.37 12.42
N SER A 110 10.11 9.06 12.07
CA SER A 110 9.52 7.72 12.21
C SER A 110 10.08 6.71 11.22
N ARG A 111 10.34 7.12 9.96
CA ARG A 111 10.92 6.23 8.93
C ARG A 111 12.30 5.68 9.32
N PRO A 112 13.29 6.49 9.74
CA PRO A 112 14.60 5.96 10.12
C PRO A 112 14.54 5.11 11.40
N THR A 113 13.78 5.53 12.42
CA THR A 113 13.69 4.79 13.69
C THR A 113 12.96 3.45 13.56
N ASP A 114 12.03 3.30 12.61
CA ASP A 114 11.42 2.00 12.26
C ASP A 114 12.51 0.96 11.92
N GLY A 115 13.41 1.32 11.01
CA GLY A 115 14.54 0.48 10.62
C GLY A 115 15.59 0.30 11.71
N PHE A 116 15.92 1.34 12.48
CA PHE A 116 16.92 1.21 13.54
C PHE A 116 16.44 0.36 14.72
N THR A 117 15.16 0.48 15.09
CA THR A 117 14.56 -0.29 16.17
C THR A 117 14.49 -1.76 15.84
N THR A 118 14.02 -2.11 14.64
CA THR A 118 13.97 -3.51 14.18
C THR A 118 15.35 -4.14 14.07
N LYS A 119 16.37 -3.40 13.59
CA LYS A 119 17.78 -3.86 13.59
C LYS A 119 18.33 -4.09 14.99
N LEU A 120 18.00 -3.21 15.95
CA LEU A 120 18.43 -3.37 17.33
C LEU A 120 17.76 -4.59 17.98
N LEU A 121 16.47 -4.80 17.76
CA LEU A 121 15.74 -6.00 18.23
C LEU A 121 16.38 -7.28 17.68
N ASP A 122 16.66 -7.34 16.38
CA ASP A 122 17.35 -8.47 15.76
C ASP A 122 18.74 -8.72 16.38
N SER A 123 19.49 -7.65 16.64
CA SER A 123 20.83 -7.73 17.26
C SER A 123 20.75 -8.28 18.69
N LEU A 124 19.80 -7.79 19.50
CA LEU A 124 19.58 -8.26 20.87
C LEU A 124 19.15 -9.74 20.89
N ASN A 125 18.28 -10.14 19.96
CA ASN A 125 17.81 -11.52 19.84
C ASN A 125 18.96 -12.47 19.50
N LYS A 126 19.75 -12.15 18.46
CA LYS A 126 20.92 -12.94 18.05
C LYS A 126 22.00 -13.05 19.13
N ALA A 127 22.13 -12.03 19.98
CA ALA A 127 23.06 -12.03 21.10
C ALA A 127 22.50 -12.71 22.36
N ASN A 128 21.27 -13.26 22.32
CA ASN A 128 20.56 -13.84 23.47
C ASN A 128 20.41 -12.85 24.66
N LEU A 129 20.23 -11.56 24.36
CA LEU A 129 20.04 -10.49 25.36
C LEU A 129 18.57 -10.15 25.62
N LEU A 130 17.65 -10.83 24.91
CA LEU A 130 16.22 -10.78 25.16
C LEU A 130 15.85 -11.83 26.21
N THR A 131 14.85 -11.52 27.04
CA THR A 131 14.22 -12.54 27.88
C THR A 131 13.52 -13.60 27.01
N PRO A 132 13.20 -14.79 27.53
CA PRO A 132 12.52 -15.82 26.74
C PRO A 132 11.22 -15.35 26.09
N SER A 133 10.41 -14.55 26.80
CA SER A 133 9.15 -14.01 26.27
C SER A 133 9.35 -12.93 25.19
N GLU A 134 10.38 -12.08 25.34
CA GLU A 134 10.74 -11.09 24.33
C GLU A 134 11.28 -11.77 23.06
N ALA A 135 12.13 -12.78 23.22
CA ALA A 135 12.67 -13.57 22.10
C ALA A 135 11.55 -14.30 21.34
N GLU A 136 10.55 -14.86 22.02
CA GLU A 136 9.39 -15.47 21.38
C GLU A 136 8.67 -14.50 20.44
N ILE A 137 8.45 -13.26 20.88
CA ILE A 137 7.82 -12.22 20.06
C ILE A 137 8.67 -11.91 18.82
N VAL A 138 9.97 -11.68 18.99
CA VAL A 138 10.87 -11.34 17.88
C VAL A 138 11.00 -12.50 16.89
N ASN A 139 11.15 -13.73 17.39
CA ASN A 139 11.25 -14.93 16.57
C ASN A 139 9.99 -15.16 15.75
N LYS A 140 8.81 -14.97 16.34
CA LYS A 140 7.54 -15.10 15.61
C LYS A 140 7.39 -14.02 14.53
N TYR A 141 7.75 -12.77 14.81
CA TYR A 141 7.80 -11.71 13.80
C TYR A 141 8.71 -12.07 12.61
N GLN A 142 9.90 -12.61 12.90
CA GLN A 142 10.87 -13.03 11.88
C GLN A 142 10.38 -14.24 11.07
N ALA A 143 9.82 -15.24 11.74
CA ALA A 143 9.35 -16.48 11.12
C ALA A 143 8.18 -16.27 10.13
N LEU A 144 7.40 -15.20 10.31
CA LEU A 144 6.29 -14.86 9.41
C LEU A 144 6.75 -14.37 8.02
N LEU A 145 8.03 -14.05 7.83
CA LEU A 145 8.54 -13.60 6.53
C LEU A 145 8.70 -14.74 5.52
N GLU A 146 9.19 -15.91 5.96
CA GLU A 146 9.51 -17.01 5.05
C GLU A 146 8.29 -17.54 4.26
N PRO A 147 7.12 -17.76 4.89
CA PRO A 147 5.92 -18.14 4.15
C PRO A 147 5.51 -17.12 3.08
N LEU A 148 5.69 -15.82 3.36
CA LEU A 148 5.38 -14.75 2.41
C LEU A 148 6.35 -14.78 1.22
N ILE A 149 7.64 -15.04 1.44
CA ILE A 149 8.62 -15.20 0.35
C ILE A 149 8.24 -16.40 -0.54
N VAL A 150 7.89 -17.54 0.07
CA VAL A 150 7.46 -18.74 -0.66
C VAL A 150 6.20 -18.50 -1.50
N LEU A 151 5.24 -17.73 -0.97
CA LEU A 151 4.02 -17.35 -1.70
C LEU A 151 4.34 -16.37 -2.83
N ALA A 152 5.17 -15.35 -2.57
CA ALA A 152 5.57 -14.34 -3.55
C ALA A 152 6.40 -14.89 -4.72
N ALA A 153 7.01 -16.08 -4.55
CA ALA A 153 7.71 -16.79 -5.63
C ALA A 153 6.76 -17.50 -6.62
N LYS A 154 5.45 -17.51 -6.36
CA LYS A 154 4.42 -18.08 -7.25
C LYS A 154 3.81 -16.99 -8.14
N SER A 155 2.93 -17.38 -9.06
CA SER A 155 2.20 -16.43 -9.91
C SER A 155 1.20 -15.58 -9.12
N PRO A 156 0.74 -14.42 -9.65
CA PRO A 156 -0.19 -13.51 -8.98
C PRO A 156 -1.42 -14.16 -8.34
N GLU A 157 -2.02 -15.14 -9.02
CA GLU A 157 -3.22 -15.84 -8.58
C GLU A 157 -2.97 -16.69 -7.34
N ASN A 158 -1.72 -17.10 -7.10
CA ASN A 158 -1.34 -17.97 -6.00
C ASN A 158 -1.04 -17.22 -4.71
N PHE A 159 -0.66 -15.94 -4.75
CA PHE A 159 -0.48 -15.15 -3.54
C PHE A 159 -1.68 -14.24 -3.22
N SER A 160 -2.59 -14.02 -4.17
CA SER A 160 -3.84 -13.27 -3.94
C SER A 160 -4.90 -14.16 -3.30
N ASN A 161 -4.74 -14.49 -2.02
CA ASN A 161 -5.65 -15.38 -1.30
C ASN A 161 -5.73 -15.07 0.21
N PRO A 162 -6.80 -15.53 0.90
CA PRO A 162 -7.00 -15.25 2.33
C PRO A 162 -5.89 -15.73 3.26
N THR A 163 -5.12 -16.74 2.86
CA THR A 163 -3.99 -17.25 3.66
C THR A 163 -2.85 -16.24 3.66
N THR A 164 -2.50 -15.69 2.50
CA THR A 164 -1.49 -14.63 2.39
C THR A 164 -1.91 -13.41 3.21
N ASP A 165 -3.18 -12.99 3.09
CA ASP A 165 -3.72 -11.85 3.84
C ASP A 165 -3.61 -12.06 5.35
N SER A 166 -3.94 -13.26 5.82
CA SER A 166 -3.82 -13.62 7.24
C SER A 166 -2.38 -13.54 7.74
N ILE A 167 -1.41 -14.00 6.95
CA ILE A 167 0.02 -13.96 7.32
C ILE A 167 0.50 -12.50 7.34
N CYS A 168 0.12 -11.70 6.34
CA CYS A 168 0.43 -10.27 6.29
C CYS A 168 -0.13 -9.51 7.50
N ALA A 169 -1.40 -9.75 7.83
CA ALA A 169 -2.08 -9.15 8.99
C ALA A 169 -1.41 -9.56 10.30
N GLU A 170 -1.08 -10.84 10.48
CA GLU A 170 -0.36 -11.32 11.66
C GLU A 170 1.02 -10.68 11.76
N ARG A 171 1.78 -10.65 10.65
CA ARG A 171 3.12 -10.04 10.63
C ARG A 171 3.06 -8.56 10.99
N GLN A 172 2.06 -7.84 10.49
CA GLN A 172 1.84 -6.43 10.80
C GLN A 172 1.46 -6.20 12.27
N TYR A 173 0.57 -7.03 12.82
CA TYR A 173 0.24 -7.03 14.24
C TYR A 173 1.50 -7.24 15.09
N TYR A 174 2.34 -8.21 14.73
CA TYR A 174 3.60 -8.43 15.43
C TYR A 174 4.53 -7.22 15.33
N GLN A 175 4.69 -6.66 14.13
CA GLN A 175 5.53 -5.48 13.89
C GLN A 175 5.09 -4.31 14.78
N TYR A 176 3.85 -3.85 14.67
CA TYR A 176 3.47 -2.58 15.30
C TYR A 176 2.79 -2.70 16.65
N GLN A 177 2.38 -3.89 17.10
CA GLN A 177 1.77 -4.09 18.42
C GLN A 177 2.67 -4.93 19.34
N MET A 178 3.15 -6.08 18.87
CA MET A 178 3.88 -6.99 19.75
C MET A 178 5.31 -6.54 20.02
N LEU A 179 6.05 -6.05 19.01
CA LEU A 179 7.41 -5.52 19.24
C LEU A 179 7.39 -4.32 20.19
N ARG A 180 6.29 -3.54 20.22
CA ARG A 180 6.13 -2.43 21.16
C ARG A 180 6.13 -2.85 22.62
N LYS A 181 5.68 -4.07 22.93
CA LYS A 181 5.78 -4.62 24.30
C LYS A 181 7.22 -4.71 24.80
N ILE A 182 8.20 -4.74 23.88
CA ILE A 182 9.63 -4.74 24.18
C ILE A 182 10.17 -3.31 24.15
N THR A 183 9.92 -2.58 23.06
CA THR A 183 10.53 -1.25 22.84
C THR A 183 10.05 -0.20 23.84
N ASP A 184 8.82 -0.33 24.34
CA ASP A 184 8.21 0.64 25.26
C ASP A 184 8.75 0.49 26.69
N VAL A 185 9.34 -0.66 27.03
CA VAL A 185 9.83 -0.97 28.40
C VAL A 185 11.35 -1.01 28.52
N ARG A 186 12.08 -1.35 27.45
CA ARG A 186 13.54 -1.48 27.48
C ARG A 186 14.25 -0.13 27.29
N GLU A 187 15.22 0.15 28.16
CA GLU A 187 15.93 1.45 28.21
C GLU A 187 16.82 1.72 26.99
N GLU A 188 17.32 0.68 26.34
CA GLU A 188 18.18 0.82 25.15
C GLU A 188 17.47 1.54 23.99
N PHE A 189 16.14 1.45 23.93
CA PHE A 189 15.32 2.14 22.92
C PHE A 189 14.98 3.59 23.31
N ALA A 190 14.95 3.93 24.59
CA ALA A 190 14.75 5.30 25.06
C ALA A 190 16.02 6.15 24.96
N THR A 191 17.18 5.51 25.08
CA THR A 191 18.49 6.19 25.18
C THR A 191 19.26 6.26 23.85
N ARG A 192 18.71 5.67 22.77
CA ARG A 192 19.25 5.77 21.40
C ARG A 192 18.42 6.75 20.60
N PHE A 193 19.09 7.65 19.89
CA PHE A 193 18.46 8.77 19.24
C PHE A 193 18.80 8.84 17.76
N HIS A 194 17.82 9.29 16.97
CA HIS A 194 18.01 9.81 15.63
C HIS A 194 17.86 11.34 15.65
N THR A 195 18.71 12.06 14.93
CA THR A 195 18.57 13.52 14.74
C THR A 195 17.73 13.77 13.50
N LYS A 196 16.56 14.38 13.69
CA LYS A 196 15.64 14.77 12.62
C LYS A 196 16.25 15.89 11.77
N PRO A 197 15.71 16.14 10.54
CA PRO A 197 16.20 17.23 9.69
C PRO A 197 16.19 18.62 10.34
N ASN A 198 15.28 18.87 11.28
CA ASN A 198 15.19 20.14 12.02
C ASN A 198 16.18 20.24 13.20
N GLY A 199 17.07 19.26 13.41
CA GLY A 199 18.07 19.24 14.48
C GLY A 199 17.57 18.68 15.82
N GLU A 200 16.26 18.47 15.98
CA GLU A 200 15.72 17.84 17.18
C GLU A 200 16.00 16.33 17.20
N LYS A 201 16.20 15.78 18.39
CA LYS A 201 16.40 14.34 18.59
C LYS A 201 15.08 13.64 18.84
N ILE A 202 14.95 12.43 18.34
CA ILE A 202 13.86 11.49 18.66
C ILE A 202 14.45 10.15 19.08
N SER A 203 13.91 9.57 20.15
CA SER A 203 14.37 8.25 20.61
C SER A 203 13.92 7.15 19.64
N TYR A 204 14.59 6.00 19.66
CA TYR A 204 14.17 4.84 18.87
C TYR A 204 12.76 4.40 19.29
N ARG A 205 12.47 4.40 20.60
CA ARG A 205 11.15 4.11 21.17
C ARG A 205 10.07 5.02 20.59
N ASP A 206 10.25 6.33 20.71
CA ASP A 206 9.22 7.31 20.32
C ASP A 206 9.03 7.32 18.80
N GLY A 207 10.13 7.25 18.04
CA GLY A 207 10.04 7.19 16.58
C GLY A 207 9.43 5.89 16.07
N TYR A 208 9.68 4.76 16.72
CA TYR A 208 9.04 3.48 16.39
C TYR A 208 7.53 3.51 16.65
N LYS A 209 7.13 4.08 17.79
CA LYS A 209 5.73 4.31 18.11
C LYS A 209 5.03 5.17 17.04
N LEU A 210 5.65 6.28 16.63
CA LEU A 210 5.13 7.09 15.52
C LEU A 210 5.03 6.32 14.20
N ALA A 211 5.94 5.38 13.93
CA ALA A 211 5.88 4.57 12.72
C ALA A 211 4.66 3.62 12.74
N GLY A 212 4.38 3.00 13.88
CA GLY A 212 3.19 2.16 14.07
C GLY A 212 1.90 2.96 13.98
N ASP A 213 1.80 4.06 14.71
CA ASP A 213 0.60 4.91 14.72
C ASP A 213 0.32 5.54 13.33
N PHE A 214 1.38 5.82 12.54
CA PHE A 214 1.24 6.33 11.18
C PHE A 214 0.60 5.33 10.21
N TRP A 215 0.77 4.03 10.42
CA TRP A 215 0.19 3.02 9.54
C TRP A 215 -1.34 3.11 9.51
N ASP A 216 -1.95 3.19 10.69
CA ASP A 216 -3.40 3.32 10.83
C ASP A 216 -3.89 4.68 10.31
N LEU A 217 -3.17 5.76 10.63
CA LEU A 217 -3.48 7.11 10.14
C LEU A 217 -3.50 7.17 8.61
N ARG A 218 -2.49 6.60 7.95
CA ARG A 218 -2.40 6.55 6.48
C ARG A 218 -3.61 5.83 5.91
N ASN A 219 -3.89 4.61 6.36
CA ASN A 219 -4.94 3.78 5.79
C ASN A 219 -6.32 4.43 5.98
N GLN A 220 -6.59 5.02 7.15
CA GLN A 220 -7.82 5.76 7.41
C GLN A 220 -7.95 7.01 6.53
N THR A 221 -6.85 7.76 6.34
CA THR A 221 -6.84 8.96 5.49
C THR A 221 -7.11 8.61 4.03
N MET A 222 -6.47 7.56 3.51
CA MET A 222 -6.66 7.08 2.15
C MET A 222 -8.11 6.61 1.93
N ALA A 223 -8.65 5.81 2.86
CA ALA A 223 -10.04 5.34 2.80
C ALA A 223 -11.08 6.49 2.86
N LYS A 224 -10.80 7.54 3.64
CA LYS A 224 -11.69 8.71 3.72
C LYS A 224 -11.69 9.52 2.41
N LYS A 225 -10.54 9.73 1.78
CA LYS A 225 -10.45 10.44 0.49
C LYS A 225 -11.33 9.81 -0.60
N TYR A 226 -11.51 8.47 -0.58
CA TYR A 226 -12.45 7.79 -1.48
C TYR A 226 -13.89 8.29 -1.36
N HIS A 227 -14.36 8.60 -0.14
CA HIS A 227 -15.74 9.02 0.11
C HIS A 227 -16.02 10.48 -0.27
N GLU A 228 -14.99 11.31 -0.39
CA GLU A 228 -15.12 12.73 -0.79
C GLU A 228 -14.91 12.92 -2.31
N SER A 229 -14.45 11.87 -3.01
CA SER A 229 -14.15 11.86 -4.45
C SER A 229 -15.13 11.00 -5.27
N SER A 230 -16.10 10.36 -4.61
CA SER A 230 -17.22 9.61 -5.18
C SER A 230 -18.53 10.37 -4.98
#